data_AF-A0A349Z481-F1
#
_entry.id   AF-A0A349Z481-F1
#
_cell.length_a   1.000
_cell.length_b   1.000
_cell.length_c   1.000
_cell.angle_alpha   90.00
_cell.angle_beta   90.00
_cell.angle_gamma   90.00
#
_symmetry.space_group_name_H-M   'P 1'
#
loop_
_entity.id
_entity.type
_entity.pdbx_description
1 polymer ?
#
loop_
_entity_poly.entity_id
_entity_poly.type
_entity_poly.pdbx_seq_one_letter_code
_entity_poly.pdbx_strand_id
1 'polypeptide(L)'
;MSDNHTVFSRPSQLLIDRSLTLCKSLLRMENSFYPFAAIYENGRIGCLFSEDFGVENPGEMQILEHLQWRIIDNITDNDAYATLVYAAQIEINEQEAQDAIVITLCEPNRPERSVVYPYYRQNQRVILAPPLVEK
;
A
#
# COMPACT_ATOMS: atom_id res chain seq x y z
N MET A 1 20.64 21.80 -0.32
CA MET A 1 19.29 21.27 -0.57
C MET A 1 19.48 19.80 -0.88
N SER A 2 19.33 18.94 0.13
CA SER A 2 19.61 17.52 0.01
C SER A 2 18.40 16.80 -0.57
N ASP A 3 18.56 16.29 -1.79
CA ASP A 3 17.68 15.32 -2.43
C ASP A 3 17.62 14.05 -1.58
N ASN A 4 16.66 13.98 -0.66
CA ASN A 4 16.30 12.72 0.00
C ASN A 4 15.49 11.88 -1.00
N HIS A 5 16.17 11.29 -1.97
CA HIS A 5 15.65 10.10 -2.62
C HIS A 5 15.58 9.02 -1.56
N THR A 6 14.38 8.71 -1.07
CA THR A 6 14.16 7.59 -0.15
C THR A 6 14.56 6.31 -0.88
N VAL A 7 15.76 5.80 -0.61
CA VAL A 7 16.25 4.57 -1.22
C VAL A 7 15.57 3.40 -0.51
N PHE A 8 14.53 2.85 -1.12
CA PHE A 8 13.92 1.60 -0.68
C PHE A 8 14.86 0.43 -0.97
N SER A 9 14.78 -0.61 -0.12
CA SER A 9 15.42 -1.88 -0.44
C SER A 9 14.84 -2.45 -1.74
N ARG A 10 15.60 -3.29 -2.44
CA ARG A 10 15.12 -3.91 -3.69
C ARG A 10 13.79 -4.67 -3.50
N PRO A 11 13.58 -5.46 -2.43
CA PRO A 11 12.29 -6.07 -2.14
C PRO A 11 11.15 -5.07 -1.98
N SER A 12 11.35 -4.01 -1.17
CA SER A 12 10.33 -2.98 -0.95
C SER A 12 9.98 -2.22 -2.22
N GLN A 13 10.99 -1.84 -3.03
CA GLN A 13 10.75 -1.18 -4.31
C GLN A 13 9.94 -2.06 -5.25
N LEU A 14 10.24 -3.36 -5.29
CA LEU A 14 9.51 -4.30 -6.13
C LEU A 14 8.06 -4.45 -5.68
N LEU A 15 7.79 -4.50 -4.38
CA LEU A 15 6.43 -4.52 -3.84
C LEU A 15 5.67 -3.24 -4.19
N ILE A 16 6.29 -2.06 -4.00
CA ILE A 16 5.72 -0.76 -4.37
C ILE A 16 5.33 -0.74 -5.86
N ASP A 17 6.26 -1.07 -6.75
CA ASP A 17 6.04 -0.99 -8.20
C ASP A 17 4.89 -1.90 -8.66
N ARG A 18 4.81 -3.11 -8.09
CA ARG A 18 3.75 -4.08 -8.40
C ARG A 18 2.40 -3.64 -7.87
N SER A 19 2.36 -3.16 -6.63
CA SER A 19 1.15 -2.61 -6.01
C SER A 19 0.62 -1.42 -6.80
N LEU A 20 1.47 -0.45 -7.17
CA LEU A 20 1.05 0.69 -7.99
C LEU A 20 0.52 0.28 -9.36
N THR A 21 1.12 -0.74 -9.99
CA THR A 21 0.64 -1.28 -11.26
C THR A 21 -0.77 -1.87 -11.13
N LEU A 22 -1.01 -2.62 -10.04
CA LEU A 22 -2.33 -3.17 -9.74
C LEU A 22 -3.35 -2.07 -9.45
N CYS A 23 -3.03 -1.12 -8.54
CA CYS A 23 -3.91 -0.01 -8.20
C CYS A 23 -4.29 0.82 -9.43
N LYS A 24 -3.34 1.13 -10.33
CA LYS A 24 -3.66 1.82 -11.59
C LYS A 24 -4.64 1.04 -12.45
N SER A 25 -4.56 -0.29 -12.45
CA SER A 25 -5.46 -1.14 -13.22
C SER A 25 -6.86 -1.17 -12.61
N LEU A 26 -6.95 -1.34 -11.29
CA LEU A 26 -8.22 -1.33 -10.54
C LEU A 26 -8.92 0.03 -10.65
N LEU A 27 -8.19 1.12 -10.40
CA LEU A 27 -8.71 2.48 -10.45
C LEU A 27 -9.10 2.92 -11.86
N ARG A 28 -8.69 2.24 -12.93
CA ARG A 28 -9.22 2.53 -14.28
C ARG A 28 -10.65 2.04 -14.47
N MET A 29 -11.03 0.99 -13.75
CA MET A 29 -12.35 0.35 -13.86
C MET A 29 -13.30 0.88 -12.80
N GLU A 30 -12.79 1.09 -11.59
CA GLU A 30 -13.56 1.45 -10.40
C GLU A 30 -13.12 2.79 -9.83
N ASN A 31 -13.97 3.41 -9.01
CA ASN A 31 -13.65 4.68 -8.32
C ASN A 31 -12.66 4.49 -7.17
N SER A 32 -12.67 3.33 -6.52
CA SER A 32 -11.79 2.94 -5.41
C SER A 32 -11.44 1.45 -5.50
N PHE A 33 -10.63 0.94 -4.57
CA PHE A 33 -10.29 -0.48 -4.43
C PHE A 33 -10.27 -0.88 -2.95
N TYR A 34 -10.57 -2.15 -2.67
CA TYR A 34 -10.46 -2.69 -1.31
C TYR A 34 -8.98 -2.82 -0.90
N PRO A 35 -8.67 -2.61 0.39
CA PRO A 35 -7.34 -2.84 0.92
C PRO A 35 -6.84 -4.25 0.58
N PHE A 36 -5.53 -4.36 0.31
CA PHE A 36 -4.89 -5.64 0.04
C PHE A 36 -3.46 -5.65 0.58
N ALA A 37 -2.92 -6.85 0.78
CA ALA A 37 -1.55 -7.02 1.22
C ALA A 37 -0.77 -7.98 0.31
N ALA A 38 0.53 -7.71 0.18
CA ALA A 38 1.46 -8.52 -0.58
C ALA A 38 2.71 -8.78 0.25
N ILE A 39 3.32 -9.93 0.05
CA ILE A 39 4.53 -10.37 0.73
C ILE A 39 5.61 -10.70 -0.30
N TYR A 40 6.84 -10.33 -0.02
CA TYR A 40 8.03 -10.77 -0.71
C TYR A 40 8.84 -11.67 0.21
N GLU A 41 9.00 -12.92 -0.20
CA GLU A 41 9.77 -13.92 0.53
C GLU A 41 10.56 -14.77 -0.48
N ASN A 42 11.85 -14.99 -0.20
CA ASN A 42 12.71 -15.88 -1.00
C ASN A 42 12.69 -15.61 -2.52
N GLY A 43 12.63 -14.33 -2.92
CA GLY A 43 12.62 -13.94 -4.34
C GLY A 43 11.26 -13.96 -5.02
N ARG A 44 10.18 -14.27 -4.30
CA ARG A 44 8.82 -14.38 -4.84
C ARG A 44 7.90 -13.38 -4.19
N ILE A 45 6.96 -12.84 -4.97
CA ILE A 45 5.86 -12.02 -4.46
C ILE A 45 4.61 -12.89 -4.39
N GLY A 46 3.97 -12.90 -3.24
CA GLY A 46 2.67 -13.52 -3.00
C GLY A 46 1.65 -12.51 -2.47
N CYS A 47 0.39 -12.91 -2.46
CA CYS A 47 -0.69 -12.15 -1.82
C CYS A 47 -0.93 -12.68 -0.41
N LEU A 48 -1.28 -11.80 0.52
CA LEU A 48 -1.80 -12.19 1.83
C LEU A 48 -3.31 -12.00 1.84
N PHE A 49 -4.03 -13.08 2.13
CA PHE A 49 -5.47 -13.06 2.32
C PHE A 49 -5.78 -13.13 3.82
N SER A 50 -6.77 -12.36 4.27
CA SER A 50 -7.38 -12.59 5.58
C SER A 50 -8.38 -13.74 5.48
N GLU A 51 -8.51 -14.51 6.55
CA GLU A 51 -9.60 -15.48 6.66
C GLU A 51 -10.93 -14.73 6.81
N ASP A 52 -12.01 -15.27 6.24
CA ASP A 52 -13.36 -14.76 6.45
C ASP A 52 -13.76 -15.04 7.90
N PHE A 53 -13.75 -14.02 8.77
CA PHE A 53 -14.14 -14.14 10.18
C PHE A 53 -15.67 -14.28 10.38
N GLY A 54 -16.40 -14.79 9.39
CA GLY A 54 -17.86 -14.94 9.44
C GLY A 54 -18.63 -13.62 9.47
N VAL A 55 -17.98 -12.50 9.12
CA VAL A 55 -18.64 -11.19 8.98
C VAL A 55 -19.12 -11.07 7.53
N GLU A 56 -20.43 -11.13 7.31
CA GLU A 56 -21.00 -10.77 6.01
C GLU A 56 -20.75 -9.27 5.75
N ASN A 57 -19.84 -8.96 4.81
CA ASN A 57 -19.44 -7.62 4.41
C ASN A 57 -18.62 -6.84 5.46
N PRO A 58 -17.36 -7.24 5.71
CA PRO A 58 -16.48 -6.46 6.59
C PRO A 58 -16.26 -5.06 6.00
N GLY A 59 -16.30 -4.05 6.88
CA GLY A 59 -15.95 -2.68 6.49
C GLY A 59 -14.45 -2.55 6.17
N GLU A 60 -14.06 -1.49 5.47
CA GLU A 60 -12.67 -1.25 5.05
C GLU A 60 -11.67 -1.29 6.21
N MET A 61 -12.02 -0.69 7.36
CA MET A 61 -11.19 -0.68 8.56
C MET A 61 -10.94 -2.09 9.13
N GLN A 62 -11.95 -2.97 9.10
CA GLN A 62 -11.79 -4.36 9.56
C GLN A 62 -10.89 -5.15 8.61
N ILE A 63 -11.01 -4.91 7.30
CA ILE A 63 -10.12 -5.53 6.31
C ILE A 63 -8.68 -5.10 6.55
N LEU A 64 -8.44 -3.80 6.79
CA LEU A 64 -7.12 -3.26 7.11
C LEU A 64 -6.52 -3.94 8.35
N GLU A 65 -7.27 -3.97 9.46
CA GLU A 65 -6.82 -4.57 10.72
C GLU A 65 -6.48 -6.05 10.55
N HIS A 66 -7.33 -6.82 9.86
CA HIS A 66 -7.07 -8.23 9.60
C HIS A 66 -5.83 -8.45 8.73
N LEU A 67 -5.65 -7.65 7.67
CA LEU A 67 -4.46 -7.73 6.84
C LEU A 67 -3.19 -7.34 7.60
N GLN A 68 -3.25 -6.36 8.50
CA GLN A 68 -2.13 -6.02 9.39
C GLN A 68 -1.72 -7.22 10.25
N TRP A 69 -2.68 -7.90 10.88
CA TRP A 69 -2.39 -9.12 11.64
C TRP A 69 -1.77 -10.22 10.77
N ARG A 70 -2.29 -10.43 9.56
CA ARG A 70 -1.70 -11.41 8.62
C ARG A 70 -0.27 -11.04 8.22
N ILE A 71 0.03 -9.76 8.05
CA ILE A 71 1.41 -9.33 7.79
C ILE A 71 2.29 -9.69 8.99
N ILE A 72 1.91 -9.30 10.20
CA ILE A 72 2.65 -9.58 11.43
C ILE A 72 2.94 -11.09 11.57
N ASP A 73 1.93 -11.93 11.40
CA ASP A 73 2.06 -13.40 11.49
C ASP A 73 3.11 -13.96 10.51
N ASN A 74 3.25 -13.35 9.32
CA ASN A 74 4.11 -13.87 8.27
C ASN A 74 5.53 -13.28 8.29
N ILE A 75 5.75 -12.15 8.96
CA ILE A 75 7.07 -11.47 8.99
C ILE A 75 7.77 -11.54 10.35
N THR A 76 7.08 -11.88 11.45
CA THR A 76 7.67 -11.82 12.80
C THR A 76 8.87 -12.77 12.96
N ASP A 77 8.81 -13.95 12.33
CA ASP A 77 9.85 -14.98 12.43
C ASP A 77 10.58 -15.25 11.10
N ASN A 78 10.28 -14.47 10.05
CA ASN A 78 10.84 -14.65 8.72
C ASN A 78 11.50 -13.34 8.24
N ASP A 79 12.61 -13.44 7.50
CA ASP A 79 13.22 -12.31 6.78
C ASP A 79 12.40 -11.94 5.52
N ALA A 80 11.10 -11.71 5.71
CA ALA A 80 10.13 -11.39 4.67
C ALA A 80 9.76 -9.90 4.70
N TYR A 81 9.48 -9.37 3.52
CA TYR A 81 9.03 -7.99 3.35
C TYR A 81 7.55 -8.01 3.02
N ALA A 82 6.78 -7.07 3.52
CA ALA A 82 5.36 -6.98 3.18
C ALA A 82 4.92 -5.55 2.90
N THR A 83 3.81 -5.44 2.20
CA THR A 83 3.11 -4.17 2.03
C THR A 83 1.63 -4.33 2.31
N LEU A 84 1.06 -3.38 3.06
CA LEU A 84 -0.36 -3.13 3.12
C LEU A 84 -0.69 -1.94 2.20
N VAL A 85 -1.71 -2.08 1.36
CA VAL A 85 -2.08 -1.09 0.35
C VAL A 85 -3.55 -0.77 0.47
N TYR A 86 -3.89 0.52 0.50
CA TYR A 86 -5.26 0.99 0.61
C TYR A 86 -5.47 2.36 -0.02
N ALA A 87 -6.71 2.69 -0.32
CA ALA A 87 -7.10 4.02 -0.79
C ALA A 87 -7.36 4.93 0.41
N ALA A 88 -6.99 6.19 0.30
CA ALA A 88 -7.30 7.20 1.30
C ALA A 88 -7.55 8.55 0.62
N GLN A 89 -8.18 9.47 1.36
CA GLN A 89 -8.19 10.88 1.00
C GLN A 89 -7.23 11.62 1.92
N ILE A 90 -6.37 12.45 1.34
CA ILE A 90 -5.40 13.25 2.07
C ILE A 90 -5.68 14.74 1.87
N GLU A 91 -5.50 15.52 2.91
CA GLU A 91 -5.53 16.97 2.85
C GLU A 91 -4.09 17.48 2.96
N ILE A 92 -3.65 18.25 1.96
CA ILE A 92 -2.31 18.84 1.95
C ILE A 92 -2.49 20.35 2.13
N ASN A 93 -1.97 20.91 3.21
CA ASN A 93 -1.95 22.35 3.48
C ASN A 93 -3.33 23.04 3.35
N GLU A 94 -4.38 22.46 3.94
CA GLU A 94 -5.76 22.99 3.91
C GLU A 94 -6.35 23.12 2.48
N GLN A 95 -5.78 22.42 1.50
CA GLN A 95 -6.36 22.28 0.17
C GLN A 95 -7.43 21.20 0.14
N GLU A 96 -8.18 21.18 -0.95
CA GLU A 96 -9.22 20.19 -1.22
C GLU A 96 -8.66 18.75 -1.08
N ALA A 97 -9.44 17.88 -0.46
CA ALA A 97 -9.08 16.49 -0.23
C ALA A 97 -8.74 15.80 -1.55
N GLN A 98 -7.55 15.19 -1.61
CA GLN A 98 -7.04 14.50 -2.78
C GLN A 98 -7.02 12.98 -2.54
N ASP A 99 -7.50 12.21 -3.52
CA ASP A 99 -7.39 10.76 -3.46
C ASP A 99 -5.92 10.31 -3.54
N ALA A 100 -5.56 9.33 -2.73
CA ALA A 100 -4.22 8.78 -2.63
C ALA A 100 -4.24 7.25 -2.49
N ILE A 101 -3.16 6.63 -2.95
CA ILE A 101 -2.82 5.24 -2.64
C ILE A 101 -1.80 5.29 -1.50
N VAL A 102 -2.12 4.68 -0.37
CA VAL A 102 -1.16 4.50 0.72
C VAL A 102 -0.56 3.11 0.62
N ILE A 103 0.77 3.04 0.68
CA ILE A 103 1.53 1.79 0.74
C ILE A 103 2.34 1.82 2.04
N THR A 104 1.91 1.03 3.02
CA THR A 104 2.66 0.80 4.25
C THR A 104 3.61 -0.38 4.04
N LEU A 105 4.90 -0.13 4.21
CA LEU A 105 5.98 -1.11 4.12
C LEU A 105 6.28 -1.67 5.50
N CYS A 106 6.30 -3.00 5.60
CA CYS A 106 6.81 -3.74 6.75
C CYS A 106 8.08 -4.46 6.29
N GLU A 107 9.24 -4.04 6.82
CA GLU A 107 10.54 -4.64 6.49
C GLU A 107 11.12 -5.34 7.73
N PRO A 108 11.92 -6.42 7.55
CA PRO A 108 12.58 -7.09 8.67
C PRO A 108 13.41 -6.10 9.49
N ASN A 109 13.23 -6.14 10.82
CA ASN A 109 14.00 -5.34 11.79
C ASN A 109 13.97 -3.82 11.56
N ARG A 110 12.93 -3.30 10.89
CA ARG A 110 12.74 -1.86 10.69
C ARG A 110 11.35 -1.43 11.12
N PRO A 111 11.19 -0.18 11.59
CA PRO A 111 9.87 0.38 11.82
C PRO A 111 9.07 0.41 10.52
N GLU A 112 7.75 0.31 10.64
CA GLU A 112 6.83 0.47 9.52
C GLU A 112 6.98 1.87 8.92
N ARG A 113 6.85 1.94 7.59
CA ARG A 113 6.95 3.22 6.86
C ARG A 113 5.89 3.29 5.79
N SER A 114 5.17 4.40 5.73
CA SER A 114 4.17 4.63 4.70
C SER A 114 4.69 5.54 3.59
N VAL A 115 4.33 5.19 2.36
CA VAL A 115 4.53 6.01 1.18
C VAL A 115 3.17 6.31 0.58
N VAL A 116 2.89 7.59 0.39
CA VAL A 116 1.58 8.05 -0.08
C VAL A 116 1.73 8.54 -1.50
N TYR A 117 0.92 8.00 -2.41
CA TYR A 117 0.89 8.37 -3.82
C TYR A 117 -0.43 9.07 -4.13
N PRO A 118 -0.47 10.42 -4.08
CA PRO A 118 -1.63 11.16 -4.54
C PRO A 118 -1.88 10.84 -6.01
N TYR A 119 -3.14 10.80 -6.41
CA TYR A 119 -3.50 10.58 -7.81
C TYR A 119 -4.66 11.46 -8.23
N TYR A 120 -4.86 11.55 -9.54
CA TYR A 120 -6.03 12.19 -10.14
C TYR A 120 -6.40 11.50 -11.44
N ARG A 121 -7.65 11.71 -11.86
CA ARG A 121 -8.19 11.15 -13.11
C ARG A 121 -8.17 12.20 -14.19
N GLN A 122 -7.56 11.86 -15.33
CA GLN A 122 -7.59 12.70 -16.53
C GLN A 122 -7.83 11.81 -17.74
N ASN A 123 -8.88 12.09 -18.53
CA ASN A 123 -9.22 11.33 -19.75
C ASN A 123 -9.30 9.80 -19.52
N GLN A 124 -10.02 9.37 -18.46
CA GLN A 124 -10.16 7.96 -18.06
C GLN A 124 -8.82 7.24 -17.73
N ARG A 125 -7.75 8.01 -17.47
CA ARG A 125 -6.48 7.50 -16.99
C ARG A 125 -6.22 7.98 -15.57
N VAL A 126 -5.58 7.11 -14.79
CA VAL A 126 -5.12 7.41 -13.43
C VAL A 126 -3.68 7.89 -13.53
N ILE A 127 -3.44 9.13 -13.09
CA ILE A 127 -2.11 9.74 -13.08
C ILE A 127 -1.66 9.83 -11.62
N LEU A 128 -0.51 9.22 -11.31
CA LEU A 128 0.11 9.34 -9.99
C LEU A 128 0.98 10.59 -9.93
N ALA A 129 0.84 11.35 -8.85
CA ALA A 129 1.78 12.40 -8.48
C ALA A 129 3.05 11.79 -7.84
N PRO A 130 4.13 12.58 -7.68
CA PRO A 130 5.28 12.16 -6.89
C PRO A 130 4.87 11.71 -5.48
N PRO A 131 5.53 10.68 -4.92
CA PRO A 131 5.19 10.20 -3.60
C PRO A 131 5.45 11.26 -2.54
N LEU A 132 4.53 11.36 -1.60
CA LEU A 132 4.76 11.99 -0.31
C LEU A 132 5.34 10.91 0.60
N VAL A 133 6.52 11.20 1.14
CA VAL A 133 7.18 10.33 2.11
C VAL A 133 6.90 10.95 3.47
N GLU A 134 6.16 10.25 4.32
CA GLU A 134 6.05 10.65 5.72
C GLU A 134 7.46 10.63 6.33
N LYS A 135 7.83 11.75 6.99
CA LYS A 135 9.13 11.94 7.61
C LYS A 135 9.24 11.24 8.95
#